data_AF-A0A1Z9LV90-F1
#
_entry.id   AF-A0A1Z9LV90-F1
#
_cell.length_a   1.000
_cell.length_b   1.000
_cell.length_c   1.000
_cell.angle_alpha   90.00
_cell.angle_beta   90.00
_cell.angle_gamma   90.00
#
_symmetry.space_group_name_H-M   'P 1'
#
loop_
_entity.id
_entity.type
_entity.pdbx_description
1 polymer ?
#
loop_
_entity_poly.entity_id
_entity_poly.type
_entity_poly.pdbx_seq_one_letter_code
_entity_poly.pdbx_strand_id
1 'polypeptide(L)'
;MTDKKDDKDNIIIFPKVKQEPKKQISAKHQKELKDLQARLFVTTLMEKVQDELFILFGQNSIQTDDAQFQKDFAFIMESVKSCLYRDFSLKHNLHNIVDRVAQSVAANGKILKEGEEDKLSYVQMDYSDILFRSKIKKKDLPPETLKKLEELISKHQKKDDDGDKIT
;
A
#
# COMPACT_ATOMS: atom_id res chain seq x y z
N MET A 1 -18.14 -73.67 45.68
CA MET A 1 -18.78 -72.77 44.69
C MET A 1 -18.72 -71.37 45.25
N THR A 2 -18.04 -70.46 44.55
CA THR A 2 -18.55 -69.13 44.16
C THR A 2 -17.43 -68.42 43.38
N ASP A 3 -17.73 -68.20 42.11
CA ASP A 3 -16.91 -67.60 41.07
C ASP A 3 -16.44 -66.19 41.41
N LYS A 4 -15.18 -65.91 41.08
CA LYS A 4 -14.62 -64.56 41.03
C LYS A 4 -15.17 -63.86 39.78
N LYS A 5 -15.95 -62.80 39.98
CA LYS A 5 -16.39 -61.90 38.91
C LYS A 5 -15.17 -61.20 38.30
N ASP A 6 -15.03 -61.33 36.98
CA ASP A 6 -14.01 -60.68 36.16
C ASP A 6 -14.23 -59.16 36.13
N ASP A 7 -13.33 -58.40 36.76
CA ASP A 7 -13.24 -56.92 36.69
C ASP A 7 -12.69 -56.41 35.33
N LYS A 8 -13.14 -56.99 34.21
CA LYS A 8 -12.63 -56.64 32.87
C LYS A 8 -13.59 -55.81 32.00
N ASP A 9 -14.75 -55.45 32.53
CA ASP A 9 -15.85 -54.91 31.72
C ASP A 9 -15.89 -53.39 31.53
N ASN A 10 -14.92 -52.61 32.04
CA ASN A 10 -14.91 -51.14 31.92
C ASN A 10 -13.62 -50.57 31.31
N ILE A 11 -13.06 -51.23 30.30
CA ILE A 11 -11.92 -50.68 29.53
C ILE A 11 -12.38 -50.34 28.12
N ILE A 12 -12.65 -49.05 27.88
CA ILE A 12 -12.92 -48.53 26.54
C ILE A 12 -11.57 -48.40 25.82
N ILE A 13 -11.30 -49.32 24.89
CA ILE A 13 -10.09 -49.26 24.05
C ILE A 13 -10.33 -48.22 22.96
N PHE A 14 -9.65 -47.08 23.08
CA PHE A 14 -9.71 -46.04 22.04
C PHE A 14 -9.25 -46.58 20.68
N PRO A 15 -9.90 -46.16 19.57
CA PRO A 15 -9.48 -46.52 18.23
C PRO A 15 -8.02 -46.10 18.00
N LYS A 16 -7.14 -47.08 17.73
CA LYS A 16 -5.76 -46.82 17.33
C LYS A 16 -5.72 -46.40 15.86
N VAL A 17 -6.25 -45.22 15.55
CA VAL A 17 -6.08 -44.61 14.23
C VAL A 17 -4.59 -44.29 14.08
N LYS A 18 -3.89 -44.97 13.17
CA LYS A 18 -2.53 -44.60 12.79
C LYS A 18 -2.62 -43.21 12.16
N GLN A 19 -2.08 -42.20 12.83
CA GLN A 19 -1.93 -40.88 12.23
C GLN A 19 -1.05 -41.06 10.99
N GLU A 20 -1.58 -40.71 9.82
CA GLU A 20 -0.74 -40.62 8.63
C GLU A 20 0.40 -39.64 8.93
N PRO A 21 1.64 -39.94 8.50
CA PRO A 21 2.75 -39.02 8.69
C PRO A 21 2.34 -37.68 8.06
N LYS A 22 2.43 -36.59 8.85
CA LYS A 22 2.15 -35.23 8.37
C LYS A 22 2.89 -35.07 7.04
N LYS A 23 2.15 -34.96 5.93
CA LYS A 23 2.75 -34.73 4.60
C LYS A 23 3.72 -33.57 4.77
N GLN A 24 4.99 -33.80 4.46
CA GLN A 24 5.99 -32.74 4.52
C GLN A 24 5.59 -31.69 3.49
N ILE A 25 4.95 -30.62 3.98
CA ILE A 25 4.54 -29.49 3.15
C ILE A 25 5.83 -28.92 2.57
N SER A 26 5.91 -28.81 1.24
CA SER A 26 7.10 -28.26 0.59
C SER A 26 7.41 -26.85 1.16
N ALA A 27 8.69 -26.48 1.24
CA ALA A 27 9.09 -25.18 1.79
C ALA A 27 8.38 -24.00 1.11
N LYS A 28 8.08 -24.11 -0.19
CA LYS A 28 7.29 -23.13 -0.95
C LYS A 28 5.85 -23.00 -0.41
N HIS A 29 5.17 -24.12 -0.18
CA HIS A 29 3.80 -24.11 0.35
C HIS A 29 3.75 -23.62 1.80
N GLN A 30 4.81 -23.86 2.59
CA GLN A 30 4.90 -23.31 3.95
C GLN A 30 5.03 -21.78 3.93
N LYS A 31 5.80 -21.22 2.98
CA LYS A 31 5.91 -19.77 2.81
C LYS A 31 4.58 -19.16 2.37
N GLU A 32 3.92 -19.76 1.38
CA GLU A 32 2.61 -19.30 0.90
C GLU A 32 1.55 -19.32 2.02
N LEU A 33 1.54 -20.36 2.86
CA LEU A 33 0.66 -20.43 4.02
C LEU A 33 0.94 -19.32 5.04
N LYS A 34 2.22 -19.01 5.31
CA LYS A 34 2.59 -17.90 6.19
C LYS A 34 2.16 -16.55 5.62
N ASP A 35 2.39 -16.32 4.33
CA ASP A 35 1.99 -15.08 3.66
C ASP A 35 0.46 -14.92 3.69
N LEU A 36 -0.29 -16.01 3.48
CA LEU A 36 -1.75 -16.02 3.58
C LEU A 36 -2.22 -15.70 5.01
N GLN A 37 -1.61 -16.34 6.01
CA GLN A 37 -1.91 -16.10 7.42
C GLN A 37 -1.63 -14.65 7.81
N ALA A 38 -0.51 -14.08 7.36
CA ALA A 38 -0.17 -12.67 7.60
C ALA A 38 -1.19 -11.72 6.96
N ARG A 39 -1.60 -11.97 5.71
CA ARG A 39 -2.66 -11.18 5.05
C ARG A 39 -3.98 -11.22 5.80
N LEU A 40 -4.38 -12.41 6.25
CA LEU A 40 -5.62 -12.59 7.01
C LEU A 40 -5.54 -11.88 8.36
N PHE A 41 -4.42 -12.01 9.05
CA PHE A 41 -4.17 -11.33 10.32
C PHE A 41 -4.28 -9.81 10.18
N VAL A 42 -3.57 -9.22 9.21
CA VAL A 42 -3.61 -7.78 8.98
C VAL A 42 -5.02 -7.32 8.60
N THR A 43 -5.71 -8.05 7.73
CA THR A 43 -7.08 -7.68 7.33
C THR A 43 -8.04 -7.71 8.52
N THR A 44 -7.98 -8.76 9.34
CA THR A 44 -8.83 -8.89 10.53
C THR A 44 -8.54 -7.80 11.56
N LEU A 45 -7.27 -7.45 11.75
CA LEU A 45 -6.88 -6.35 12.63
C LEU A 45 -7.40 -5.01 12.10
N MET A 46 -7.25 -4.79 10.80
CA MET A 46 -7.68 -3.56 10.13
C MET A 46 -9.19 -3.36 10.21
N GLU A 47 -9.98 -4.42 10.01
CA GLU A 47 -11.44 -4.40 10.15
C GLU A 47 -11.86 -3.97 11.56
N LYS A 48 -11.23 -4.53 12.60
CA LYS A 48 -11.53 -4.14 13.99
C LYS A 48 -11.23 -2.67 14.25
N VAL A 49 -10.06 -2.19 13.82
CA VAL A 49 -9.68 -0.77 13.95
C VAL A 49 -10.65 0.12 13.17
N GLN A 50 -11.11 -0.34 12.01
CA GLN A 50 -12.10 0.36 11.18
C GLN A 50 -13.43 0.52 11.89
N ASP A 51 -13.96 -0.56 12.45
CA ASP A 51 -15.24 -0.55 13.15
C ASP A 51 -15.18 0.34 14.39
N GLU A 52 -14.10 0.24 15.18
CA GLU A 52 -13.90 1.08 16.37
C GLU A 52 -13.82 2.58 16.02
N LEU A 53 -13.07 2.95 14.97
CA LEU A 53 -12.99 4.33 14.51
C LEU A 53 -14.32 4.84 13.96
N PHE A 54 -15.05 4.00 13.22
CA PHE A 54 -16.36 4.36 12.68
C PHE A 54 -17.38 4.66 13.78
N ILE A 55 -17.42 3.81 14.82
CA ILE A 55 -18.25 4.03 16.01
C ILE A 55 -17.84 5.34 16.70
N LEU A 56 -16.54 5.58 16.89
CA LEU A 56 -16.02 6.80 17.50
C LEU A 56 -16.46 8.06 16.73
N PHE A 57 -16.39 8.04 15.40
CA PHE A 57 -16.82 9.17 14.56
C PHE A 57 -18.33 9.41 14.67
N GLY A 58 -19.14 8.36 14.67
CA GLY A 58 -20.59 8.46 14.88
C GLY A 58 -20.94 9.06 16.26
N GLN A 59 -20.25 8.64 17.31
CA GLN A 59 -20.42 9.20 18.67
C GLN A 59 -20.06 10.69 18.76
N ASN A 60 -19.12 11.16 17.93
CA ASN A 60 -18.67 12.54 17.88
C ASN A 60 -19.42 13.38 16.82
N SER A 61 -20.58 12.91 16.34
CA SER A 61 -21.44 13.61 15.37
C SER A 61 -20.76 13.94 14.03
N ILE A 62 -19.75 13.16 13.63
CA ILE A 62 -19.16 13.25 12.29
C ILE A 62 -20.09 12.57 11.30
N GLN A 63 -20.33 13.19 10.14
CA GLN A 63 -21.20 12.64 9.10
C GLN A 63 -20.49 11.51 8.35
N THR A 64 -20.65 10.29 8.84
CA THR A 64 -20.03 9.08 8.27
C THR A 64 -20.73 8.57 7.00
N ASP A 65 -21.93 9.06 6.73
CA ASP A 65 -22.76 8.63 5.59
C ASP A 65 -22.42 9.37 4.30
N ASP A 66 -21.64 10.45 4.39
CA ASP A 66 -21.24 11.22 3.22
C ASP A 66 -20.24 10.43 2.33
N ALA A 67 -20.46 10.49 1.03
CA ALA A 67 -19.65 9.76 0.06
C ALA A 67 -18.23 10.31 -0.07
N GLN A 68 -17.96 11.57 0.28
CA GLN A 68 -16.60 12.11 0.30
C GLN A 68 -15.87 11.56 1.53
N PHE A 69 -16.50 11.64 2.70
CA PHE A 69 -15.97 11.05 3.93
C PHE A 69 -15.61 9.57 3.77
N GLN A 70 -16.51 8.76 3.20
CA GLN A 70 -16.25 7.32 3.00
C GLN A 70 -15.05 7.05 2.10
N LYS A 71 -14.83 7.87 1.06
CA LYS A 71 -13.66 7.74 0.17
C LYS A 71 -12.37 8.08 0.90
N ASP A 72 -12.36 9.17 1.65
CA ASP A 72 -11.20 9.62 2.40
C ASP A 72 -10.85 8.63 3.50
N PHE A 73 -11.86 8.14 4.22
CA PHE A 73 -11.70 7.11 5.23
C PHE A 73 -11.16 5.82 4.64
N ALA A 74 -11.72 5.33 3.52
CA ALA A 74 -11.21 4.14 2.85
C ALA A 74 -9.74 4.29 2.43
N PHE A 75 -9.34 5.48 1.95
CA PHE A 75 -7.94 5.74 1.60
C PHE A 75 -7.01 5.72 2.82
N ILE A 76 -7.43 6.31 3.95
CA ILE A 76 -6.68 6.26 5.20
C ILE A 76 -6.52 4.80 5.67
N MET A 77 -7.60 4.03 5.65
CA MET A 77 -7.59 2.63 6.09
C MET A 77 -6.73 1.74 5.20
N GLU A 78 -6.79 1.94 3.89
CA GLU A 78 -5.90 1.27 2.93
C GLU A 78 -4.44 1.70 3.13
N SER A 79 -4.18 2.94 3.56
CA SER A 79 -2.84 3.42 3.92
C SER A 79 -2.28 2.72 5.17
N VAL A 80 -3.09 2.56 6.21
CA VAL A 80 -2.71 1.80 7.42
C VAL A 80 -2.45 0.33 7.06
N LYS A 81 -3.33 -0.30 6.28
CA LYS A 81 -3.14 -1.67 5.79
C LYS A 81 -1.84 -1.83 5.01
N SER A 82 -1.55 -0.88 4.12
CA SER A 82 -0.29 -0.84 3.37
C SER A 82 0.92 -0.76 4.27
N CYS A 83 0.88 0.05 5.33
CA CYS A 83 1.95 0.14 6.32
C CYS A 83 2.21 -1.21 7.00
N LEU A 84 1.15 -1.86 7.49
CA LEU A 84 1.23 -3.18 8.12
C LEU A 84 1.75 -4.26 7.17
N TYR A 85 1.35 -4.22 5.89
CA TYR A 85 1.87 -5.16 4.89
C TYR A 85 3.39 -5.05 4.74
N ARG A 86 3.97 -3.85 4.88
CA ARG A 86 5.43 -3.64 4.79
C ARG A 86 6.17 -4.34 5.93
N ASP A 87 5.60 -4.34 7.14
CA ASP A 87 6.16 -5.03 8.31
C ASP A 87 6.24 -6.55 8.11
N PHE A 88 5.22 -7.13 7.46
CA PHE A 88 5.22 -8.56 7.09
C PHE A 88 5.93 -8.86 5.76
N SER A 89 6.66 -7.90 5.18
CA SER A 89 7.30 -8.04 3.85
C SER A 89 6.33 -8.44 2.72
N LEU A 90 5.05 -8.09 2.86
CA LEU A 90 4.01 -8.28 1.85
C LEU A 90 3.95 -7.06 0.94
N LYS A 91 3.77 -7.29 -0.37
CA LYS A 91 3.63 -6.19 -1.33
C LYS A 91 2.22 -5.59 -1.29
N HIS A 92 2.14 -4.26 -1.32
CA HIS A 92 0.90 -3.50 -1.40
C HIS A 92 0.97 -2.46 -2.53
N ASN A 93 -0.15 -2.16 -3.18
CA ASN A 93 -0.17 -1.23 -4.33
C ASN A 93 0.25 0.18 -3.93
N LEU A 94 -0.15 0.60 -2.72
CA LEU A 94 0.14 1.93 -2.20
C LEU A 94 1.63 2.14 -1.87
N HIS A 95 2.43 1.07 -1.72
CA HIS A 95 3.88 1.20 -1.51
C HIS A 95 4.54 2.01 -2.61
N ASN A 96 4.25 1.70 -3.87
CA ASN A 96 4.82 2.43 -5.01
C ASN A 96 4.41 3.92 -5.04
N ILE A 97 3.25 4.26 -4.48
CA ILE A 97 2.76 5.63 -4.40
C ILE A 97 3.50 6.35 -3.28
N VAL A 98 3.53 5.74 -2.08
CA VAL A 98 4.23 6.29 -0.92
C VAL A 98 5.71 6.48 -1.21
N ASP A 99 6.39 5.52 -1.80
CA ASP A 99 7.83 5.60 -2.08
C ASP A 99 8.19 6.67 -3.12
N ARG A 100 7.22 7.14 -3.92
CA ARG A 100 7.40 8.27 -4.85
C ARG A 100 7.11 9.62 -4.19
N VAL A 101 6.13 9.66 -3.31
CA VAL A 101 5.67 10.91 -2.68
C VAL A 101 6.47 11.23 -1.44
N ALA A 102 6.68 10.25 -0.56
CA ALA A 102 7.37 10.43 0.70
C ALA A 102 8.87 10.19 0.48
N GLN A 103 9.64 11.28 0.47
CA GLN A 103 11.09 11.24 0.33
C GLN A 103 11.74 11.57 1.67
N SER A 104 12.74 10.78 2.06
CA SER A 104 13.57 11.11 3.22
C SER A 104 14.55 12.21 2.82
N VAL A 105 14.56 13.30 3.58
CA VAL A 105 15.43 14.46 3.36
C VAL A 105 16.29 14.67 4.59
N ALA A 106 17.58 14.84 4.38
CA ALA A 106 18.53 15.20 5.42
C ALA A 106 18.33 16.65 5.86
N ALA A 107 18.79 17.00 7.06
CA ALA A 107 18.70 18.38 7.58
C ALA A 107 19.37 19.45 6.68
N ASN A 108 20.28 19.05 5.79
CA ASN A 108 20.92 19.92 4.80
C ASN A 108 20.10 20.10 3.50
N GLY A 109 18.89 19.52 3.41
CA GLY A 109 18.02 19.58 2.24
C GLY A 109 18.35 18.56 1.14
N LYS A 110 19.32 17.66 1.34
CA LYS A 110 19.65 16.60 0.40
C LYS A 110 18.63 15.46 0.52
N ILE A 111 18.06 15.02 -0.61
CA ILE A 111 17.25 13.81 -0.66
C ILE A 111 18.15 12.60 -0.40
N LEU A 112 17.80 11.81 0.62
CA LEU A 112 18.51 10.61 1.01
C LEU A 112 18.07 9.43 0.12
N LYS A 113 19.04 8.62 -0.29
CA LYS A 113 18.76 7.36 -0.98
C LYS A 113 18.49 6.26 0.04
N GLU A 114 17.82 5.22 -0.40
CA GLU A 114 17.55 4.02 0.39
C GLU A 114 18.87 3.47 0.98
N GLY A 115 18.98 3.46 2.32
CA GLY A 115 20.18 3.03 3.06
C GLY A 115 21.17 4.14 3.45
N GLU A 116 20.95 5.39 3.06
CA GLU A 116 21.74 6.54 3.53
C GLU A 116 21.05 7.15 4.77
N GLU A 117 21.56 6.82 5.95
CA GLU A 117 21.01 7.28 7.22
C GLU A 117 21.78 8.50 7.73
N ASP A 118 21.14 9.68 7.67
CA ASP A 118 21.60 10.84 8.42
C ASP A 118 20.89 10.88 9.78
N LYS A 119 21.66 11.12 10.84
CA LYS A 119 21.18 11.22 12.24
C LYS A 119 20.05 12.24 12.42
N LEU A 120 19.93 13.20 11.50
CA LEU A 120 18.88 14.19 11.47
C LEU A 120 18.25 14.21 10.08
N SER A 121 17.26 13.33 9.89
CA SER A 121 16.44 13.24 8.67
C SER A 121 14.97 13.41 9.00
N TYR A 122 14.20 13.92 8.05
CA TYR A 122 12.75 14.05 8.13
C TYR A 122 12.13 13.57 6.82
N VAL A 123 10.85 13.21 6.86
CA VAL A 123 10.11 12.81 5.66
C VAL A 123 9.40 14.03 5.08
N GLN A 124 9.63 14.29 3.80
CA GLN A 124 8.97 15.36 3.05
C GLN A 124 8.07 14.75 1.97
N MET A 125 6.87 15.32 1.81
CA MET A 125 5.94 14.92 0.76
C MET A 125 6.19 15.74 -0.50
N ASP A 126 6.60 15.10 -1.59
CA ASP A 126 6.73 15.65 -2.93
C ASP A 126 5.65 15.06 -3.85
N TYR A 127 4.69 15.90 -4.22
CA TYR A 127 3.56 15.49 -5.06
C TYR A 127 3.82 15.67 -6.57
N SER A 128 4.99 16.20 -6.95
CA SER A 128 5.31 16.53 -8.34
C SER A 128 5.12 15.33 -9.27
N ASP A 129 5.61 14.16 -8.85
CA ASP A 129 5.55 12.95 -9.66
C ASP A 129 4.13 12.41 -9.88
N ILE A 130 3.18 12.76 -9.01
CA ILE A 130 1.78 12.28 -9.10
C ILE A 130 0.87 13.32 -9.76
N LEU A 131 1.06 14.60 -9.45
CA LEU A 131 0.21 15.68 -9.96
C LEU A 131 0.50 16.00 -11.43
N PHE A 132 1.73 15.83 -11.91
CA PHE A 132 2.08 16.09 -13.30
C PHE A 132 1.86 14.87 -14.21
N ARG A 133 0.59 14.45 -14.40
CA ARG A 133 0.23 13.34 -15.31
C ARG A 133 0.19 13.70 -16.80
N SER A 134 0.77 14.82 -17.24
CA SER A 134 0.88 15.13 -18.67
C SER A 134 2.11 15.94 -19.02
N LYS A 135 3.28 15.29 -19.04
CA LYS A 135 4.28 15.65 -20.05
C LYS A 135 4.27 14.52 -21.06
N ILE A 136 3.38 14.61 -22.06
CA ILE A 136 3.62 13.87 -23.31
C ILE A 136 5.04 14.25 -23.69
N LYS A 137 5.96 13.29 -23.70
CA LYS A 137 7.34 13.59 -24.11
C LYS A 137 7.23 14.07 -25.55
N LYS A 138 7.99 15.09 -25.97
CA LYS A 138 7.97 15.59 -27.35
C LYS A 138 8.10 14.45 -28.39
N LYS A 139 8.79 13.37 -28.01
CA LYS A 139 8.98 12.15 -28.79
C LYS A 139 7.69 11.34 -29.08
N ASP A 140 6.70 11.45 -28.22
CA ASP A 140 5.43 10.70 -28.29
C ASP A 140 4.32 11.51 -29.00
N LEU A 141 4.62 12.74 -29.44
CA LEU A 141 3.70 13.63 -30.14
C LEU A 141 3.81 13.42 -31.66
N PRO A 142 2.70 13.31 -32.42
CA PRO A 142 2.75 13.15 -33.87
C PRO A 142 3.58 14.25 -34.54
N PRO A 143 4.37 13.93 -35.58
CA PRO A 143 5.31 14.89 -36.18
C PRO A 143 4.62 16.17 -36.72
N GLU A 144 3.37 16.07 -37.13
CA GLU A 144 2.56 17.21 -37.58
C GLU A 144 2.25 18.22 -36.45
N THR A 145 2.06 17.73 -35.24
CA THR A 145 1.78 18.58 -34.07
C THR A 145 3.03 19.30 -33.56
N LEU A 146 4.21 18.67 -33.68
CA LEU A 146 5.49 19.30 -33.36
C LEU A 146 5.79 20.47 -34.29
N LYS A 147 5.59 20.28 -35.61
CA LYS A 147 5.76 21.36 -36.59
C LYS A 147 4.84 22.55 -36.32
N LYS A 148 3.55 22.31 -36.03
CA LYS A 148 2.61 23.37 -35.65
C LYS A 148 3.03 24.10 -34.37
N LEU A 149 3.57 23.38 -33.39
CA LEU A 149 4.06 23.97 -32.14
C LEU A 149 5.28 24.86 -32.37
N GLU A 150 6.23 24.41 -33.19
CA GLU A 150 7.43 25.16 -33.57
C GLU A 150 7.08 26.41 -34.38
N GLU A 151 6.14 26.32 -35.31
CA GLU A 151 5.61 27.48 -36.05
C GLU A 151 4.94 28.50 -35.12
N LEU A 152 4.16 28.05 -34.12
CA LEU A 152 3.51 28.94 -33.16
C LEU A 152 4.49 29.62 -32.21
N ILE A 153 5.55 28.92 -31.79
CA ILE A 153 6.64 29.48 -30.97
C ILE A 153 7.43 30.51 -31.77
N SER A 154 7.78 30.21 -33.02
CA SER A 154 8.48 31.15 -33.92
C SER A 154 7.63 32.40 -34.20
N LYS A 155 6.30 32.25 -34.34
CA LYS A 155 5.38 33.36 -34.55
C LYS A 155 5.20 34.24 -33.32
N HIS A 156 5.35 33.69 -32.10
CA HIS A 156 5.35 34.49 -30.87
C HIS A 156 6.69 35.21 -30.67
N GLN A 157 7.82 34.54 -30.89
CA GLN A 157 9.14 35.19 -30.79
C GLN A 157 9.32 36.35 -31.78
N LYS A 158 8.71 36.28 -32.97
CA LYS A 158 8.72 37.40 -33.93
C LYS A 158 7.81 38.58 -33.54
N LYS A 159 6.78 38.35 -32.72
CA LYS A 159 5.90 39.45 -32.27
C LYS A 159 6.53 40.30 -31.18
N ASP A 160 7.46 39.74 -30.43
CA ASP A 160 8.15 40.45 -29.35
C ASP A 160 9.30 41.33 -29.91
N ASP A 161 9.88 40.98 -31.07
CA ASP A 161 10.94 41.75 -31.74
C ASP A 161 10.41 42.90 -32.63
N ASP A 162 9.16 42.84 -33.11
CA ASP A 162 8.55 43.90 -33.93
C ASP A 162 7.88 45.01 -33.10
N GLY A 163 7.98 44.94 -31.76
CA GLY A 163 7.30 45.84 -30.82
C GLY A 163 8.09 47.06 -30.34
N ASP A 164 9.36 47.22 -30.72
CA ASP A 164 10.20 48.31 -30.20
C ASP A 164 10.86 49.13 -31.31
N LYS A 165 10.04 49.77 -32.14
CA LYS A 165 10.44 50.92 -32.97
C LYS A 165 9.29 51.91 -33.17
N ILE A 166 8.89 52.65 -32.13
CA ILE A 166 8.35 54.02 -32.29
C ILE A 166 8.67 54.85 -31.04
N THR A 167 9.82 55.52 -31.03
CA THR A 167 10.02 57.00 -31.02
C THR A 167 11.48 57.31 -30.71
#